data_AF-A0A5C6MHM1-F1
#
_entry.id   AF-A0A5C6MHM1-F1
#
_cell.length_a   1.000
_cell.length_b   1.000
_cell.length_c   1.000
_cell.angle_alpha   90.00
_cell.angle_beta   90.00
_cell.angle_gamma   90.00
#
_symmetry.space_group_name_H-M   'P 1'
#
loop_
_entity.id
_entity.type
_entity.pdbx_description
1 polymer ?
#
loop_
_entity_poly.entity_id
_entity_poly.type
_entity_poly.pdbx_seq_one_letter_code
_entity_poly.pdbx_strand_id
1 'polypeptide(L)'
;MVSYGKLGYLSYTLNSTLIRKQDASFVITAVASNRVGHDLAWDFVREHWEYMFTEYGVGSFSFSSIISGVTAHLSTPAELQQLEEFVEEHGGAAGLGSATLAVQQALERTRINIQWLQDNQQELYNWFNSHLDRSS
;
A
#
# COMPACT_ATOMS: atom_id res chain seq x y z
N MET A 1 11.94 21.20 -14.16
CA MET A 1 12.68 20.82 -12.94
C MET A 1 12.13 19.48 -12.46
N VAL A 2 12.89 18.41 -12.65
CA VAL A 2 12.48 17.05 -12.28
C VAL A 2 12.78 16.85 -10.79
N SER A 3 11.75 16.51 -10.00
CA SER A 3 11.83 16.30 -8.56
C SER A 3 12.50 14.95 -8.24
N TYR A 4 13.83 14.91 -8.26
CA TYR A 4 14.63 13.71 -7.96
C TYR A 4 14.60 13.27 -6.48
N GLY A 5 13.94 14.01 -5.58
CA GLY A 5 13.97 13.72 -4.14
C GLY A 5 12.99 12.65 -3.65
N LYS A 6 11.90 12.38 -4.37
CA LYS A 6 10.82 11.49 -3.90
C LYS A 6 10.87 10.06 -4.45
N LEU A 7 11.55 9.83 -5.56
CA LEU A 7 11.76 8.49 -6.14
C LEU A 7 13.08 7.84 -5.70
N GLY A 8 13.96 8.57 -5.00
CA GLY A 8 15.30 8.11 -4.64
C GLY A 8 15.31 6.85 -3.77
N TYR A 9 14.56 6.84 -2.66
CA TYR A 9 14.62 5.71 -1.72
C TYR A 9 13.92 4.44 -2.23
N LEU A 10 12.77 4.58 -2.90
CA LEU A 10 12.08 3.46 -3.52
C LEU A 10 12.93 2.88 -4.67
N SER A 11 13.44 3.71 -5.59
CA SER A 11 14.28 3.19 -6.69
C SER A 11 15.56 2.49 -6.20
N TYR A 12 16.14 2.90 -5.06
CA TYR A 12 17.28 2.20 -4.47
C TYR A 12 16.93 0.79 -3.99
N THR A 13 15.66 0.48 -3.69
CA THR A 13 15.27 -0.89 -3.33
C THR A 13 15.37 -1.84 -4.52
N LEU A 14 15.32 -1.34 -5.76
CA LEU A 14 15.53 -2.16 -6.97
C LEU A 14 17.00 -2.52 -7.23
N ASN A 15 17.91 -2.07 -6.36
CA ASN A 15 19.34 -2.35 -6.48
C ASN A 15 19.91 -2.85 -5.15
N SER A 16 20.20 -4.15 -5.10
CA SER A 16 20.73 -4.84 -3.91
C SER A 16 22.10 -4.34 -3.43
N THR A 17 22.84 -3.62 -4.28
CA THR A 17 24.11 -2.97 -3.93
C THR A 17 23.92 -1.64 -3.18
N LEU A 18 22.76 -1.00 -3.34
CA LEU A 18 22.39 0.24 -2.65
C LEU A 18 21.62 -0.07 -1.36
N ILE A 19 20.59 -0.92 -1.44
CA ILE A 19 19.79 -1.38 -0.31
C ILE A 19 19.72 -2.89 -0.34
N ARG A 20 20.12 -3.55 0.75
CA ARG A 20 20.10 -5.01 0.84
C ARG A 20 18.67 -5.53 0.76
N LYS A 21 18.49 -6.74 0.19
CA LYS A 21 17.15 -7.31 -0.03
C LYS A 21 16.29 -7.39 1.23
N GLN A 22 16.88 -7.72 2.38
CA GLN A 22 16.17 -7.77 3.66
C GLN A 22 15.75 -6.40 4.21
N ASP A 23 16.45 -5.33 3.81
CA ASP A 23 16.19 -3.95 4.26
C ASP A 23 15.21 -3.23 3.32
N ALA A 24 15.10 -3.70 2.07
CA ALA A 24 14.20 -3.15 1.06
C ALA A 24 12.74 -3.14 1.53
N SER A 25 12.27 -4.22 2.16
CA SER A 25 10.90 -4.29 2.69
C SER A 25 10.63 -3.24 3.75
N PHE A 26 11.61 -2.95 4.61
CA PHE A 26 11.49 -1.90 5.62
C PHE A 26 11.41 -0.52 4.97
N VAL A 27 12.24 -0.25 3.96
CA VAL A 27 12.22 1.04 3.25
C VAL A 27 10.88 1.27 2.54
N ILE A 28 10.38 0.26 1.82
CA ILE A 28 9.10 0.37 1.10
C ILE A 28 7.95 0.62 2.09
N THR A 29 7.87 -0.16 3.17
CA THR A 29 6.81 -0.02 4.17
C THR A 29 6.93 1.29 4.97
N ALA A 30 8.15 1.77 5.23
CA ALA A 30 8.36 3.07 5.85
C ALA A 30 7.86 4.22 4.96
N VAL A 31 8.12 4.17 3.65
CA VAL A 31 7.56 5.16 2.70
C VAL A 31 6.04 5.05 2.66
N ALA A 32 5.49 3.83 2.64
CA ALA A 32 4.05 3.60 2.60
C ALA A 32 3.30 4.14 3.83
N SER A 33 3.96 4.19 5.00
CA SER A 33 3.39 4.73 6.24
C SER A 33 3.23 6.26 6.26
N ASN A 34 3.82 6.96 5.29
CA ASN A 34 3.71 8.40 5.17
C ASN A 34 2.49 8.79 4.33
N ARG A 35 1.67 9.75 4.78
CA ARG A 35 0.49 10.24 4.03
C ARG A 35 0.78 10.62 2.57
N VAL A 36 1.96 11.17 2.29
CA VAL A 36 2.38 11.55 0.92
C VAL A 36 3.09 10.40 0.21
N GLY A 37 3.68 9.47 0.97
CA GLY A 37 4.44 8.34 0.45
C GLY A 37 3.59 7.09 0.18
N HIS A 38 2.38 7.01 0.73
CA HIS A 38 1.47 5.88 0.58
C HIS A 38 1.16 5.59 -0.90
N ASP A 39 0.57 6.55 -1.60
CA ASP A 39 0.20 6.41 -3.02
C ASP A 39 1.43 6.09 -3.87
N LEU A 40 2.56 6.76 -3.59
CA LEU A 40 3.83 6.52 -4.29
C LEU A 40 4.36 5.11 -4.08
N ALA A 41 4.27 4.57 -2.87
CA ALA A 41 4.73 3.22 -2.56
C ALA A 41 3.83 2.16 -3.20
N TRP A 42 2.52 2.40 -3.24
CA TRP A 42 1.58 1.51 -3.91
C TRP A 42 1.79 1.48 -5.43
N ASP A 43 1.89 2.66 -6.05
CA ASP A 43 2.20 2.80 -7.48
C ASP A 43 3.52 2.12 -7.82
N PHE A 44 4.56 2.33 -7.01
CA PHE A 44 5.87 1.72 -7.20
C PHE A 44 5.85 0.18 -7.12
N VAL A 45 5.09 -0.40 -6.19
CA VAL A 45 4.95 -1.87 -6.11
C VAL A 45 4.23 -2.42 -7.34
N ARG A 46 3.21 -1.73 -7.85
CA ARG A 46 2.51 -2.14 -9.07
C ARG A 46 3.41 -2.01 -10.30
N GLU A 47 4.10 -0.89 -10.47
CA GLU A 47 4.99 -0.62 -11.60
C GLU A 47 6.16 -1.61 -11.69
N HIS A 48 6.68 -2.06 -10.54
CA HIS A 48 7.82 -2.97 -10.47
C HIS A 48 7.46 -4.37 -9.99
N TRP A 49 6.21 -4.80 -10.18
CA TRP A 49 5.70 -6.05 -9.63
C TRP A 49 6.56 -7.26 -9.98
N GLU A 50 6.96 -7.42 -11.25
CA GLU A 50 7.78 -8.56 -11.69
C GLU A 50 9.11 -8.67 -10.93
N TYR A 51 9.79 -7.54 -10.74
CA TYR A 51 11.00 -7.47 -9.92
C TYR A 51 10.70 -7.83 -8.48
N MET A 52 9.65 -7.25 -7.89
CA MET A 52 9.30 -7.47 -6.50
C MET A 52 8.97 -8.94 -6.23
N PHE A 53 8.19 -9.55 -7.12
CA PHE A 53 7.80 -10.94 -7.07
C PHE A 53 9.02 -11.87 -7.20
N THR A 54 9.93 -11.58 -8.12
CA THR A 54 11.11 -12.41 -8.39
C THR A 54 12.13 -12.32 -7.26
N GLU A 55 12.42 -11.11 -6.79
CA GLU A 55 13.53 -10.85 -5.87
C GLU A 55 13.13 -11.01 -4.41
N TYR A 56 11.85 -10.79 -4.06
CA TYR A 56 11.33 -10.86 -2.69
C TYR A 56 10.27 -11.94 -2.49
N GLY A 57 9.63 -12.46 -3.55
CA GLY A 57 8.56 -13.46 -3.43
C GLY A 57 9.03 -14.85 -3.01
N VAL A 58 10.31 -15.19 -3.24
CA VAL A 58 10.92 -16.48 -2.84
C VAL A 58 11.38 -16.42 -1.37
N GLY A 59 10.68 -17.08 -0.45
CA GLY A 59 10.99 -17.09 1.00
C GLY A 59 10.04 -16.26 1.91
N SER A 60 8.99 -15.70 1.31
CA SER A 60 7.63 -15.36 1.78
C SER A 60 7.34 -14.34 2.90
N PHE A 61 8.18 -14.06 3.90
CA PHE A 61 7.76 -13.11 4.96
C PHE A 61 7.84 -11.63 4.53
N SER A 62 8.89 -11.27 3.80
CA SER A 62 9.14 -9.90 3.33
C SER A 62 8.04 -9.40 2.39
N PHE A 63 7.61 -10.24 1.46
CA PHE A 63 6.69 -9.84 0.40
C PHE A 63 5.25 -9.65 0.89
N SER A 64 4.76 -10.54 1.76
CA SER A 64 3.47 -10.34 2.45
C SER A 64 3.46 -9.07 3.29
N SER A 65 4.60 -8.72 3.92
CA SER A 65 4.74 -7.49 4.70
C SER A 65 4.73 -6.24 3.82
N ILE A 66 5.39 -6.28 2.67
CA ILE A 66 5.34 -5.20 1.66
C ILE A 66 3.89 -4.94 1.26
N ILE A 67 3.18 -5.99 0.80
CA ILE A 67 1.79 -5.86 0.34
C ILE A 67 0.89 -5.32 1.44
N SER A 68 1.01 -5.87 2.65
CA SER A 68 0.21 -5.41 3.79
C SER A 68 0.45 -3.93 4.10
N GLY A 69 1.71 -3.47 4.03
CA GLY A 69 2.08 -2.08 4.30
C GLY A 69 1.63 -1.11 3.20
N VAL A 70 1.86 -1.44 1.93
CA VAL A 70 1.49 -0.54 0.81
C VAL A 70 -0.01 -0.46 0.57
N THR A 71 -0.79 -1.43 1.07
CA THR A 71 -2.26 -1.42 0.98
C THR A 71 -2.94 -1.06 2.31
N ALA A 72 -2.19 -0.65 3.34
CA ALA A 72 -2.72 -0.48 4.70
C ALA A 72 -3.79 0.61 4.80
N HIS A 73 -3.68 1.66 3.99
CA HIS A 73 -4.51 2.87 4.07
C HIS A 73 -5.56 3.01 2.96
N LEU A 74 -5.67 2.00 2.08
CA LEU A 74 -6.70 2.01 1.04
C LEU A 74 -8.09 2.00 1.69
N SER A 75 -8.94 2.91 1.22
CA SER A 75 -10.22 3.19 1.87
C SER A 75 -11.27 3.79 0.93
N THR A 76 -10.99 3.86 -0.37
CA THR A 76 -11.91 4.38 -1.39
C THR A 76 -12.34 3.30 -2.37
N PRO A 77 -13.54 3.42 -2.99
CA PRO A 77 -13.98 2.49 -4.03
C PRO A 77 -13.03 2.39 -5.23
N ALA A 78 -12.38 3.49 -5.61
CA ALA A 78 -11.42 3.51 -6.70
C ALA A 78 -10.15 2.71 -6.38
N GLU A 79 -9.65 2.81 -5.14
CA GLU A 79 -8.52 2.00 -4.67
C GLU A 79 -8.87 0.51 -4.58
N LEU A 80 -10.09 0.18 -4.14
CA LEU A 80 -10.57 -1.20 -4.13
C LEU A 80 -10.61 -1.77 -5.54
N GLN A 81 -11.22 -1.05 -6.48
CA GLN A 81 -11.28 -1.46 -7.88
C GLN A 81 -9.87 -1.66 -8.45
N GLN A 82 -8.96 -0.73 -8.18
CA GLN A 82 -7.57 -0.83 -8.63
C GLN A 82 -6.85 -2.06 -8.07
N LEU A 83 -7.12 -2.42 -6.81
CA LEU A 83 -6.57 -3.63 -6.19
C LEU A 83 -7.17 -4.91 -6.79
N GLU A 84 -8.47 -4.91 -7.14
CA GLU A 84 -9.13 -6.01 -7.84
C GLU A 84 -8.58 -6.19 -9.27
N GLU A 85 -8.44 -5.10 -10.02
CA GLU A 85 -7.82 -5.10 -11.36
C GLU A 85 -6.37 -5.60 -11.31
N PHE A 86 -5.60 -5.18 -10.31
CA PHE A 86 -4.24 -5.64 -10.08
C PHE A 86 -4.16 -7.17 -9.87
N VAL A 87 -5.13 -7.77 -9.16
CA VAL A 87 -5.20 -9.23 -8.96
C VAL A 87 -5.43 -9.94 -10.29
N GLU A 88 -6.38 -9.44 -11.10
CA GLU A 88 -6.72 -10.04 -12.39
C GLU A 88 -5.57 -9.92 -13.40
N GLU A 89 -4.90 -8.77 -13.45
CA GLU A 89 -3.72 -8.53 -14.31
C GLU A 89 -2.60 -9.54 -14.06
N HIS A 90 -2.44 -9.98 -12.81
CA HIS A 90 -1.38 -10.89 -12.39
C HIS A 90 -1.83 -12.35 -12.29
N GLY A 91 -2.82 -12.76 -13.07
CA GLY A 91 -3.25 -14.17 -13.18
C GLY A 91 -4.11 -14.65 -12.01
N GLY A 92 -4.81 -13.72 -11.36
CA GLY A 92 -5.68 -14.00 -10.22
C GLY A 92 -4.91 -14.50 -9.00
N ALA A 93 -5.64 -15.14 -8.07
CA ALA A 93 -5.07 -15.62 -6.81
C ALA A 93 -3.88 -16.60 -6.99
N ALA A 94 -3.81 -17.32 -8.11
CA ALA A 94 -2.73 -18.27 -8.39
C ALA A 94 -1.43 -17.57 -8.83
N GLY A 95 -1.53 -16.49 -9.61
CA GLY A 95 -0.34 -15.79 -10.12
C GLY A 95 0.31 -14.84 -9.10
N LEU A 96 -0.38 -14.54 -8.00
CA LEU A 96 0.16 -13.76 -6.88
C LEU A 96 1.14 -14.55 -5.97
N GLY A 97 1.24 -15.88 -6.14
CA GLY A 97 2.22 -16.71 -5.44
C GLY A 97 2.22 -16.53 -3.91
N SER A 98 3.35 -16.11 -3.35
CA SER A 98 3.49 -15.91 -1.89
C SER A 98 2.76 -14.68 -1.36
N ALA A 99 2.23 -13.80 -2.22
CA ALA A 99 1.46 -12.63 -1.84
C ALA A 99 -0.06 -12.89 -1.74
N THR A 100 -0.56 -14.03 -2.20
CA THR A 100 -2.00 -14.31 -2.33
C THR A 100 -2.78 -14.02 -1.04
N LEU A 101 -2.31 -14.50 0.10
CA LEU A 101 -2.98 -14.27 1.39
C LEU A 101 -2.99 -12.78 1.77
N ALA A 102 -1.87 -12.08 1.61
CA ALA A 102 -1.77 -10.66 1.95
C ALA A 102 -2.66 -9.79 1.05
N VAL A 103 -2.76 -10.11 -0.24
CA VAL A 103 -3.65 -9.40 -1.17
C VAL A 103 -5.12 -9.66 -0.85
N GLN A 104 -5.51 -10.90 -0.52
CA GLN A 104 -6.88 -11.20 -0.08
C GLN A 104 -7.26 -10.44 1.19
N GLN A 105 -6.34 -10.39 2.17
CA GLN A 105 -6.55 -9.60 3.38
C GLN A 105 -6.62 -8.09 3.09
N ALA A 106 -5.83 -7.60 2.13
CA ALA A 106 -5.88 -6.21 1.71
C ALA A 106 -7.23 -5.85 1.06
N LEU A 107 -7.77 -6.71 0.19
CA LEU A 107 -9.10 -6.53 -0.40
C LEU A 107 -10.19 -6.43 0.67
N GLU A 108 -10.19 -7.37 1.62
CA GLU A 108 -11.17 -7.39 2.69
C GLU A 108 -11.05 -6.17 3.61
N ARG A 109 -9.82 -5.83 4.02
CA ARG A 109 -9.57 -4.64 4.82
C ARG A 109 -10.01 -3.36 4.10
N THR A 110 -9.79 -3.26 2.80
CA THR A 110 -10.20 -2.09 2.01
C THR A 110 -11.73 -1.96 1.98
N ARG A 111 -12.46 -3.07 1.81
CA ARG A 111 -13.94 -3.06 1.91
C ARG A 111 -14.41 -2.60 3.28
N ILE A 112 -13.81 -3.12 4.35
CA ILE A 112 -14.11 -2.72 5.73
C ILE A 112 -13.82 -1.22 5.95
N ASN A 113 -12.69 -0.71 5.44
CA ASN A 113 -12.32 0.70 5.56
C ASN A 113 -13.32 1.62 4.84
N ILE A 114 -13.75 1.25 3.62
CA ILE A 114 -14.77 1.98 2.85
C ILE A 114 -16.08 2.04 3.64
N GLN A 115 -16.54 0.89 4.14
CA GLN A 115 -17.79 0.82 4.92
C GLN A 115 -17.69 1.67 6.19
N TRP A 116 -16.57 1.55 6.92
CA TRP A 116 -16.35 2.33 8.13
C TRP A 116 -16.36 3.84 7.85
N LEU A 117 -15.73 4.31 6.77
CA LEU A 117 -15.78 5.72 6.40
C LEU A 117 -17.21 6.16 6.06
N GLN A 118 -17.95 5.37 5.29
CA GLN A 118 -19.34 5.69 4.93
C GLN A 118 -20.23 5.83 6.17
N ASP A 119 -20.08 4.93 7.14
CA ASP A 119 -20.91 4.90 8.34
C ASP A 119 -20.54 5.99 9.36
N ASN A 120 -19.25 6.32 9.48
CA ASN A 120 -18.75 7.12 10.60
C ASN A 120 -18.34 8.55 10.22
N GLN A 121 -18.10 8.85 8.94
CA GLN A 121 -17.55 10.14 8.52
C GLN A 121 -18.43 11.34 8.92
N GLN A 122 -19.75 11.22 8.76
CA GLN A 122 -20.66 12.33 9.08
C GLN A 122 -20.77 12.56 10.59
N GLU A 123 -20.81 11.50 11.38
CA GLU A 123 -20.86 11.59 12.85
C GLU A 123 -19.59 12.25 13.39
N LEU A 124 -18.42 11.80 12.93
CA LEU A 124 -17.13 12.38 13.31
C LEU A 124 -17.04 13.85 12.91
N TYR A 125 -17.44 14.20 11.68
CA TYR A 125 -17.45 15.59 11.22
C TYR A 125 -18.30 16.49 12.15
N ASN A 126 -19.50 16.03 12.51
CA ASN A 126 -20.38 16.76 13.42
C ASN A 126 -19.77 16.89 14.81
N TRP A 127 -19.17 15.81 15.33
CA TRP A 127 -18.51 15.80 16.64
C TRP A 127 -17.35 16.80 16.68
N PHE A 128 -16.46 16.80 15.68
CA PHE A 128 -15.35 17.74 15.59
C PHE A 128 -15.82 19.20 15.56
N ASN A 129 -16.80 19.54 14.71
CA ASN A 129 -17.31 20.91 14.63
C ASN A 129 -17.96 21.37 15.94
N SER A 130 -18.72 20.49 16.60
CA SER A 130 -19.37 20.84 17.88
C SER A 130 -18.40 21.14 19.03
N HIS A 131 -17.13 20.69 18.95
CA HIS A 131 -16.11 20.94 19.97
C HIS A 131 -15.14 22.07 19.58
N LEU A 132 -14.92 22.29 18.27
CA LEU A 132 -14.15 23.43 17.78
C LEU A 132 -14.92 24.75 17.96
N ASP A 133 -16.24 24.77 17.75
CA ASP A 133 -17.07 25.96 17.94
C ASP A 133 -17.26 26.33 19.43
N ARG A 134 -16.99 25.42 20.36
CA ARG A 134 -17.08 25.65 21.82
C ARG A 134 -15.80 26.22 22.43
N SER A 135 -14.71 26.29 21.67
CA SER A 135 -13.39 26.73 22.15
C SER A 135 -12.96 28.11 21.62
N SER A 136 -13.88 28.83 20.97
CA SER A 136 -13.77 30.23 20.53
C SER A 136 -14.78 31.12 21.24
#